data_AF-A0AAN6QPY9-F1
#
_entry.id   AF-A0AAN6QPY9-F1
#
_cell.length_a   1.000
_cell.length_b   1.000
_cell.length_c   1.000
_cell.angle_alpha   90.00
_cell.angle_beta   90.00
_cell.angle_gamma   90.00
#
_symmetry.space_group_name_H-M   'P 1'
#
loop_
_entity.id
_entity.type
_entity.pdbx_description
1 polymer ?
#
loop_
_entity_poly.entity_id
_entity_poly.type
_entity_poly.pdbx_seq_one_letter_code
_entity_poly.pdbx_strand_id
1 'polypeptide(L)'
;MSGSLSSLNFDGAMRVDGNHSSNKQAAPNSFMGDRFRPDVAEAPYKVSDNVVSRKSHYYHEGKMSEYDQPRDLYRNVMTEQARKNLHHNTAKMLSHVNFPMIQQQYLAQIYNIAPEYARGVFDLTKFKHKQPFEFSEVEAMSEQAPLFFKNVKFRPSQGNRLVGFAPDAPFYNV
;
A
#
# COMPACT_ATOMS: atom_id res chain seq x y z
N MET A 1 -10.65 -9.06 49.04
CA MET A 1 -11.32 -9.93 48.04
C MET A 1 -11.08 -9.32 46.67
N SER A 2 -10.30 -9.97 45.82
CA SER A 2 -10.16 -9.57 44.41
C SER A 2 -11.51 -9.76 43.72
N GLY A 3 -12.12 -8.68 43.21
CA GLY A 3 -13.33 -8.80 42.40
C GLY A 3 -13.02 -9.57 41.11
N SER A 4 -13.92 -10.45 40.68
CA SER A 4 -13.81 -11.09 39.36
C SER A 4 -13.88 -10.00 38.28
N LEU A 5 -12.80 -9.83 37.51
CA LEU A 5 -12.74 -8.88 36.40
C LEU A 5 -13.21 -9.62 35.14
N SER A 6 -14.49 -9.50 34.80
CA SER A 6 -15.05 -10.04 33.58
C SER A 6 -15.34 -8.92 32.57
N SER A 7 -15.05 -9.19 31.29
CA SER A 7 -15.42 -8.30 30.17
C SER A 7 -16.95 -8.16 30.06
N LEU A 8 -17.48 -7.41 29.08
CA LEU A 8 -18.92 -7.41 28.78
C LEU A 8 -19.31 -8.44 27.69
N ASN A 9 -18.43 -9.40 27.39
CA ASN A 9 -18.67 -10.41 26.37
C ASN A 9 -19.39 -11.62 26.97
N PHE A 10 -20.71 -11.72 26.76
CA PHE A 10 -21.54 -12.81 27.31
C PHE A 10 -21.56 -14.04 26.42
N ASP A 11 -21.73 -15.19 27.07
CA ASP A 11 -22.00 -16.48 26.43
C ASP A 11 -20.90 -16.86 25.43
N GLY A 12 -21.29 -17.29 24.22
CA GLY A 12 -20.42 -17.89 23.22
C GLY A 12 -20.43 -19.41 23.29
N ALA A 13 -20.29 -20.07 22.13
CA ALA A 13 -20.18 -21.52 22.09
C ALA A 13 -18.98 -21.97 22.92
N MET A 14 -19.14 -23.08 23.67
CA MET A 14 -18.10 -23.66 24.54
C MET A 14 -17.63 -22.74 25.68
N ARG A 15 -18.51 -21.91 26.25
CA ARG A 15 -18.18 -21.11 27.44
C ARG A 15 -18.07 -22.00 28.70
N VAL A 16 -16.87 -22.07 29.29
CA VAL A 16 -16.54 -23.02 30.39
C VAL A 16 -15.95 -22.33 31.64
N ASP A 17 -15.95 -21.00 31.71
CA ASP A 17 -15.31 -20.18 32.76
C ASP A 17 -16.29 -19.65 33.82
N GLY A 18 -17.53 -20.16 33.85
CA GLY A 18 -18.59 -19.62 34.72
C GLY A 18 -19.25 -18.32 34.19
N ASN A 19 -18.91 -17.93 32.95
CA ASN A 19 -19.43 -16.78 32.23
C ASN A 19 -19.18 -15.47 32.99
N HIS A 20 -20.15 -15.00 33.78
CA HIS A 20 -20.07 -13.76 34.55
C HIS A 20 -20.56 -13.92 36.00
N SER A 21 -20.89 -15.14 36.43
CA SER A 21 -21.32 -15.43 37.82
C SER A 21 -22.34 -14.42 38.39
N SER A 22 -23.39 -14.11 37.62
CA SER A 22 -24.45 -13.13 37.96
C SER A 22 -24.02 -11.66 38.11
N ASN A 23 -22.80 -11.29 37.70
CA ASN A 23 -22.41 -9.89 37.57
C ASN A 23 -23.35 -9.14 36.61
N LYS A 24 -23.53 -7.84 36.86
CA LYS A 24 -24.34 -6.98 35.98
C LYS A 24 -23.79 -7.01 34.56
N GLN A 25 -24.71 -7.13 33.60
CA GLN A 25 -24.40 -7.41 32.21
C GLN A 25 -24.31 -6.17 31.32
N ALA A 26 -24.70 -5.00 31.84
CA ALA A 26 -24.76 -3.75 31.09
C ALA A 26 -23.83 -2.69 31.70
N ALA A 27 -23.28 -1.83 30.86
CA ALA A 27 -22.62 -0.59 31.25
C ALA A 27 -23.14 0.56 30.35
N PRO A 28 -23.55 1.71 30.91
CA PRO A 28 -23.58 2.04 32.34
C PRO A 28 -24.67 1.28 33.12
N ASN A 29 -24.50 1.12 34.44
CA ASN A 29 -25.54 0.60 35.35
C ASN A 29 -25.42 1.24 36.74
N SER A 30 -26.50 1.27 37.53
CA SER A 30 -26.54 1.96 38.83
C SER A 30 -25.91 1.18 39.99
N PHE A 31 -25.41 -0.03 39.77
CA PHE A 31 -25.02 -0.98 40.83
C PHE A 31 -23.52 -1.27 40.87
N MET A 32 -22.80 -0.95 39.81
CA MET A 32 -21.36 -1.07 39.67
C MET A 32 -20.92 0.21 38.98
N GLY A 33 -20.04 0.98 39.62
CA GLY A 33 -19.58 2.29 39.14
C GLY A 33 -18.92 2.24 37.76
N ASP A 34 -18.14 3.28 37.42
CA ASP A 34 -17.53 3.34 36.09
C ASP A 34 -16.64 2.11 35.83
N ARG A 35 -16.99 1.35 34.79
CA ARG A 35 -16.20 0.20 34.33
C ARG A 35 -15.15 0.62 33.30
N PHE A 36 -15.19 1.86 32.82
CA PHE A 36 -14.17 2.41 31.96
C PHE A 36 -12.93 2.78 32.77
N ARG A 37 -11.77 2.49 32.18
CA ARG A 37 -10.45 2.85 32.71
C ARG A 37 -9.94 4.09 31.99
N PRO A 38 -10.18 5.32 32.49
CA PRO A 38 -9.70 6.52 31.83
C PRO A 38 -8.16 6.59 31.78
N ASP A 39 -7.48 5.85 32.66
CA ASP A 39 -6.02 5.67 32.69
C ASP A 39 -5.46 4.91 31.47
N VAL A 40 -6.29 4.24 30.68
CA VAL A 40 -5.88 3.57 29.43
C VAL A 40 -6.41 4.27 28.18
N ALA A 41 -6.85 5.53 28.29
CA ALA A 41 -7.27 6.30 27.13
C ALA A 41 -6.13 6.40 26.11
N GLU A 42 -6.44 6.12 24.85
CA GLU A 42 -5.48 6.26 23.76
C GLU A 42 -5.06 7.73 23.57
N ALA A 43 -3.82 7.96 23.16
CA ALA A 43 -3.36 9.30 22.82
C ALA A 43 -4.13 9.81 21.59
N PRO A 44 -4.82 10.96 21.69
CA PRO A 44 -5.51 11.52 20.53
C PRO A 44 -4.48 11.93 19.47
N TYR A 45 -4.74 11.59 18.20
CA TYR A 45 -3.91 12.00 17.08
C TYR A 45 -4.72 12.86 16.11
N LYS A 46 -4.03 13.86 15.53
CA LYS A 46 -4.62 14.70 14.50
C LYS A 46 -4.63 13.93 13.18
N VAL A 47 -5.82 13.75 12.61
CA VAL A 47 -5.95 13.25 11.24
C VAL A 47 -5.66 14.37 10.25
N SER A 48 -5.02 14.02 9.12
CA SER A 48 -4.61 14.99 8.11
C SER A 48 -5.71 15.38 7.13
N ASP A 49 -6.81 14.62 7.08
CA ASP A 49 -7.89 14.79 6.13
C ASP A 49 -9.24 14.73 6.85
N ASN A 50 -10.12 15.69 6.58
CA ASN A 50 -11.50 15.71 7.07
C ASN A 50 -12.49 15.11 6.05
N VAL A 51 -12.03 14.67 4.88
CA VAL A 51 -12.84 14.10 3.81
C VAL A 51 -12.52 12.62 3.61
N VAL A 52 -13.56 11.77 3.70
CA VAL A 52 -13.48 10.37 3.26
C VAL A 52 -13.96 10.28 1.81
N SER A 53 -13.12 9.77 0.92
CA SER A 53 -13.38 9.78 -0.52
C SER A 53 -12.76 8.58 -1.25
N ARG A 54 -12.94 8.51 -2.57
CA ARG A 54 -12.19 7.59 -3.45
C ARG A 54 -10.89 8.17 -3.99
N LYS A 55 -10.56 9.42 -3.67
CA LYS A 55 -9.29 10.02 -4.09
C LYS A 55 -8.19 9.40 -3.24
N SER A 56 -7.05 9.10 -3.85
CA SER A 56 -5.94 8.55 -3.10
C SER A 56 -5.40 9.56 -2.08
N HIS A 57 -5.18 9.07 -0.87
CA HIS A 57 -4.53 9.78 0.24
C HIS A 57 -3.05 9.36 0.40
N TYR A 58 -2.55 8.44 -0.44
CA TYR A 58 -1.20 7.93 -0.35
C TYR A 58 -0.19 8.94 -0.88
N TYR A 59 0.78 9.31 -0.04
CA TYR A 59 1.69 10.40 -0.34
C TYR A 59 2.55 10.16 -1.59
N HIS A 60 2.99 8.92 -1.82
CA HIS A 60 3.86 8.58 -2.93
C HIS A 60 3.08 8.15 -4.19
N GLU A 61 1.79 7.85 -4.08
CA GLU A 61 1.04 7.28 -5.21
C GLU A 61 1.08 8.20 -6.44
N GLY A 62 1.59 7.66 -7.55
CA GLY A 62 1.62 8.36 -8.84
C GLY A 62 2.84 9.26 -9.00
N LYS A 63 3.84 9.12 -8.13
CA LYS A 63 5.06 9.93 -8.13
C LYS A 63 6.29 9.07 -8.30
N MET A 64 7.37 9.66 -8.81
CA MET A 64 8.66 8.96 -8.95
C MET A 64 9.26 8.49 -7.62
N SER A 65 8.84 9.08 -6.50
CA SER A 65 9.24 8.63 -5.17
C SER A 65 8.78 7.21 -4.81
N GLU A 66 7.83 6.61 -5.56
CA GLU A 66 7.45 5.20 -5.37
C GLU A 66 8.64 4.25 -5.61
N TYR A 67 9.66 4.68 -6.36
CA TYR A 67 10.81 3.85 -6.72
C TYR A 67 12.06 4.12 -5.87
N ASP A 68 12.01 5.05 -4.91
CA ASP A 68 13.19 5.44 -4.13
C ASP A 68 13.73 4.28 -3.29
N GLN A 69 12.88 3.62 -2.51
CA GLN A 69 13.32 2.48 -1.69
C GLN A 69 13.79 1.28 -2.54
N PRO A 70 13.08 0.85 -3.60
CA PRO A 70 13.61 -0.18 -4.50
C PRO A 70 14.94 0.21 -5.17
N ARG A 71 15.15 1.49 -5.48
CA ARG A 71 16.40 1.97 -6.08
C ARG A 71 17.55 1.90 -5.09
N ASP A 72 17.32 2.29 -3.85
CA ASP A 72 18.30 2.17 -2.77
C ASP A 72 18.66 0.70 -2.50
N LEU A 73 17.66 -0.18 -2.45
CA LEU A 73 17.88 -1.62 -2.35
C LEU A 73 18.77 -2.13 -3.49
N TYR A 74 18.43 -1.77 -4.73
CA TYR A 74 19.14 -2.25 -5.92
C TYR A 74 20.57 -1.71 -6.01
N ARG A 75 20.78 -0.41 -5.76
CA ARG A 75 22.07 0.25 -5.94
C ARG A 75 22.99 0.12 -4.74
N ASN A 76 22.45 0.34 -3.54
CA ASN A 76 23.26 0.54 -2.33
C ASN A 76 23.37 -0.74 -1.48
N VAL A 77 22.37 -1.62 -1.52
CA VAL A 77 22.33 -2.82 -0.66
C VAL A 77 22.74 -4.08 -1.42
N MET A 78 22.27 -4.27 -2.65
CA MET A 78 22.56 -5.49 -3.41
C MET A 78 24.02 -5.55 -3.89
N THR A 79 24.62 -6.74 -3.76
CA THR A 79 25.88 -7.06 -4.42
C THR A 79 25.66 -7.27 -5.92
N GLU A 80 26.74 -7.30 -6.70
CA GLU A 80 26.68 -7.61 -8.13
C GLU A 80 26.03 -8.98 -8.38
N GLN A 81 26.39 -10.00 -7.60
CA GLN A 81 25.79 -11.33 -7.72
C GLN A 81 24.29 -11.31 -7.40
N ALA A 82 23.87 -10.55 -6.38
CA ALA A 82 22.45 -10.40 -6.06
C ALA A 82 21.67 -9.73 -7.22
N ARG A 83 22.25 -8.69 -7.85
CA ARG A 83 21.67 -8.05 -9.04
C ARG A 83 21.58 -9.01 -10.22
N LYS A 84 22.63 -9.80 -10.50
CA LYS A 84 22.61 -10.83 -11.56
C LYS A 84 21.51 -11.87 -11.33
N ASN A 85 21.37 -12.34 -10.09
CA ASN A 85 20.31 -13.29 -9.72
C ASN A 85 18.92 -12.66 -9.88
N LEU A 86 18.75 -11.40 -9.48
CA LEU A 86 17.51 -10.64 -9.66
C LEU A 86 17.16 -10.54 -11.15
N HIS A 87 18.10 -10.14 -12.00
CA HIS A 87 17.88 -10.02 -13.45
C HIS A 87 17.46 -11.36 -14.05
N HIS A 88 18.18 -12.44 -13.72
CA HIS A 88 17.90 -13.78 -14.23
C HIS A 88 16.52 -14.30 -13.82
N ASN A 89 16.19 -14.20 -12.53
CA ASN A 89 14.91 -14.69 -12.00
C ASN A 89 13.73 -13.92 -12.58
N THR A 90 13.85 -12.60 -12.66
CA THR A 90 12.81 -11.74 -13.24
C THR A 90 12.63 -12.03 -14.73
N ALA A 91 13.72 -12.09 -15.50
CA ALA A 91 13.65 -12.40 -16.94
C ALA A 91 13.07 -13.79 -17.21
N LYS A 92 13.41 -14.79 -16.39
CA LYS A 92 12.83 -16.14 -16.48
C LYS A 92 11.31 -16.09 -16.37
N MET A 93 10.78 -15.38 -15.37
CA MET A 93 9.33 -15.24 -15.20
C MET A 93 8.69 -14.37 -16.31
N LEU A 94 9.35 -13.29 -16.69
CA LEU A 94 8.87 -12.38 -17.75
C LEU A 94 8.77 -13.08 -19.10
N SER A 95 9.63 -14.07 -19.36
CA SER A 95 9.60 -14.92 -20.58
C SER A 95 8.35 -15.79 -20.69
N HIS A 96 7.64 -16.04 -19.59
CA HIS A 96 6.37 -16.78 -19.62
C HIS A 96 5.18 -15.89 -20.00
N VAL A 97 5.33 -14.56 -19.93
CA VAL A 97 4.27 -13.60 -20.28
C VAL A 97 4.09 -13.56 -21.81
N ASN A 98 2.84 -13.71 -22.26
CA ASN A 98 2.51 -13.76 -23.69
C ASN A 98 2.33 -12.38 -24.34
N PHE A 99 1.97 -11.37 -23.54
CA PHE A 99 1.54 -10.08 -24.05
C PHE A 99 2.69 -9.07 -23.97
N PRO A 100 3.19 -8.56 -25.12
CA PRO A 100 4.27 -7.58 -25.14
C PRO A 100 3.98 -6.34 -24.30
N MET A 101 2.72 -5.85 -24.31
CA MET A 101 2.33 -4.68 -23.51
C MET A 101 2.58 -4.89 -22.01
N ILE A 102 2.36 -6.10 -21.49
CA ILE A 102 2.56 -6.41 -20.07
C ILE A 102 4.06 -6.43 -19.76
N GLN A 103 4.87 -6.96 -20.68
CA GLN A 103 6.33 -6.96 -20.56
C GLN A 103 6.89 -5.54 -20.60
N GLN A 104 6.45 -4.71 -21.56
CA GLN A 104 6.81 -3.29 -21.66
C GLN A 104 6.45 -2.52 -20.38
N GLN A 105 5.22 -2.66 -19.90
CA GLN A 105 4.77 -1.98 -18.68
C GLN A 105 5.59 -2.40 -17.45
N TYR A 106 5.90 -3.68 -17.29
CA TYR A 106 6.74 -4.15 -16.19
C TYR A 106 8.17 -3.59 -16.30
N LEU A 107 8.77 -3.65 -17.49
CA LEU A 107 10.09 -3.12 -17.74
C LEU A 107 10.16 -1.61 -17.49
N ALA A 108 9.11 -0.87 -17.84
CA ALA A 108 9.01 0.57 -17.59
C ALA A 108 8.95 0.89 -16.08
N GLN A 109 8.28 0.07 -15.28
CA GLN A 109 8.30 0.21 -13.82
C GLN A 109 9.71 0.02 -13.25
N ILE A 110 10.42 -1.04 -13.67
CA ILE A 110 11.77 -1.31 -13.14
C ILE A 110 12.84 -0.40 -13.75
N TYR A 111 12.57 0.23 -14.89
CA TYR A 111 13.41 1.29 -15.46
C TYR A 111 13.48 2.49 -14.52
N ASN A 112 12.34 2.90 -13.96
CA ASN A 112 12.29 3.99 -12.96
C ASN A 112 12.97 3.62 -11.64
N ILE A 113 13.13 2.32 -11.33
CA ILE A 113 14.00 1.87 -10.24
C ILE A 113 15.46 2.10 -10.64
N ALA A 114 15.89 1.51 -11.75
CA ALA A 114 17.23 1.69 -12.30
C ALA A 114 17.25 1.28 -13.80
N PRO A 115 17.75 2.12 -14.72
CA PRO A 115 17.84 1.78 -16.14
C PRO A 115 18.65 0.49 -16.40
N GLU A 116 19.73 0.30 -15.65
CA GLU A 116 20.56 -0.90 -15.71
C GLU A 116 19.84 -2.17 -15.21
N TYR A 117 18.84 -2.02 -14.32
CA TYR A 117 18.00 -3.14 -13.90
C TYR A 117 17.05 -3.55 -15.03
N ALA A 118 16.32 -2.60 -15.62
CA ALA A 118 15.46 -2.85 -16.76
C ALA A 118 16.22 -3.47 -17.94
N ARG A 119 17.41 -2.94 -18.23
CA ARG A 119 18.24 -3.43 -19.32
C ARG A 119 18.69 -4.88 -19.10
N GLY A 120 19.20 -5.20 -17.91
CA GLY A 120 19.63 -6.56 -17.57
C GLY A 120 18.49 -7.59 -17.65
N VAL A 121 17.27 -7.19 -17.28
CA VAL A 121 16.08 -8.05 -17.42
C VAL A 121 15.68 -8.19 -18.89
N PHE A 122 15.65 -7.09 -19.65
CA PHE A 122 15.27 -7.09 -21.07
C PHE A 122 16.18 -8.01 -21.89
N ASP A 123 17.49 -7.87 -21.73
CA ASP A 123 18.49 -8.64 -22.50
C ASP A 123 18.42 -10.16 -22.21
N LEU A 124 18.00 -10.56 -21.00
CA LEU A 124 17.85 -11.97 -20.61
C LEU A 124 16.46 -12.56 -20.93
N THR A 125 15.48 -11.72 -21.25
CA THR A 125 14.10 -12.16 -21.45
C THR A 125 13.95 -12.85 -22.82
N LYS A 126 13.40 -14.06 -22.81
CA LYS A 126 13.09 -14.81 -24.03
C LYS A 126 11.69 -14.45 -24.52
N PHE A 127 11.62 -13.46 -25.40
CA PHE A 127 10.38 -13.05 -26.04
C PHE A 127 9.87 -14.13 -27.02
N LYS A 128 8.57 -14.44 -26.95
CA LYS A 128 7.94 -15.50 -27.79
C LYS A 128 7.87 -15.12 -29.27
N HIS A 129 7.76 -13.83 -29.55
CA HIS A 129 7.91 -13.26 -30.88
C HIS A 129 9.31 -12.65 -30.97
N LYS A 130 10.01 -12.80 -32.10
CA LYS A 130 11.32 -12.17 -32.28
C LYS A 130 11.16 -10.65 -32.13
N GLN A 131 11.78 -10.08 -31.09
CA GLN A 131 11.83 -8.64 -30.79
C GLN A 131 10.47 -7.92 -30.96
N PRO A 132 9.53 -8.12 -30.02
CA PRO A 132 8.19 -7.53 -30.15
C PRO A 132 8.17 -6.02 -29.91
N PHE A 133 9.24 -5.44 -29.37
CA PHE A 133 9.42 -4.00 -29.13
C PHE A 133 10.90 -3.69 -28.88
N GLU A 134 11.28 -2.42 -29.05
CA GLU A 134 12.61 -1.89 -28.76
C GLU A 134 12.72 -1.40 -27.31
N PHE A 135 13.94 -1.41 -26.75
CA PHE A 135 14.16 -0.91 -25.39
C PHE A 135 13.90 0.59 -25.23
N SER A 136 14.02 1.38 -26.31
CA SER A 136 13.65 2.80 -26.31
C SER A 136 12.15 3.02 -26.07
N GLU A 137 11.29 2.06 -26.44
CA GLU A 137 9.86 2.11 -26.12
C GLU A 137 9.61 1.95 -24.62
N VAL A 138 10.44 1.16 -23.92
CA VAL A 138 10.39 0.99 -22.46
C VAL A 138 10.75 2.31 -21.76
N GLU A 139 11.81 2.97 -22.22
CA GLU A 139 12.25 4.27 -21.68
C GLU A 139 11.19 5.36 -21.89
N ALA A 140 10.64 5.48 -23.10
CA ALA A 140 9.55 6.43 -23.35
C ALA A 140 8.32 6.13 -22.48
N MET A 141 8.01 4.85 -22.27
CA MET A 141 6.89 4.40 -21.45
C MET A 141 7.11 4.63 -19.94
N SER A 142 8.37 4.65 -19.46
CA SER A 142 8.67 4.79 -18.03
C SER A 142 8.27 6.14 -17.46
N GLU A 143 8.24 7.20 -18.28
CA GLU A 143 7.78 8.53 -17.87
C GLU A 143 6.35 8.51 -17.28
N GLN A 144 5.48 7.64 -17.83
CA GLN A 144 4.09 7.52 -17.41
C GLN A 144 3.84 6.35 -16.44
N ALA A 145 4.87 5.56 -16.14
CA ALA A 145 4.72 4.33 -15.35
C ALA A 145 4.11 4.49 -13.95
N PRO A 146 4.38 5.56 -13.18
CA PRO A 146 3.69 5.78 -11.90
C PRO A 146 2.17 5.92 -12.04
N LEU A 147 1.70 6.31 -13.23
CA LEU A 147 0.32 6.65 -13.51
C LEU A 147 -0.45 5.53 -14.23
N PHE A 148 0.21 4.41 -14.55
CA PHE A 148 -0.45 3.28 -15.21
C PHE A 148 -1.69 2.84 -14.45
N PHE A 149 -2.79 2.69 -15.20
CA PHE A 149 -4.10 2.28 -14.71
C PHE A 149 -4.73 3.17 -13.62
N LYS A 150 -4.13 4.32 -13.28
CA LYS A 150 -4.70 5.26 -12.31
C LYS A 150 -5.72 6.16 -12.99
N ASN A 151 -6.96 6.15 -12.51
CA ASN A 151 -8.01 7.05 -13.01
C ASN A 151 -7.73 8.49 -12.59
N VAL A 152 -7.64 9.42 -13.56
CA VAL A 152 -7.35 10.84 -13.34
C VAL A 152 -8.20 11.45 -12.22
N LYS A 153 -9.50 11.11 -12.18
CA LYS A 153 -10.47 11.61 -11.19
C LYS A 153 -10.04 11.33 -9.74
N PHE A 154 -9.39 10.20 -9.51
CA PHE A 154 -9.03 9.68 -8.19
C PHE A 154 -7.56 9.87 -7.81
N ARG A 155 -6.74 10.42 -8.70
CA ARG A 155 -5.31 10.65 -8.42
C ARG A 155 -5.12 11.71 -7.32
N PRO A 156 -4.05 11.62 -6.51
CA PRO A 156 -3.69 12.70 -5.60
C PRO A 156 -3.48 14.02 -6.36
N SER A 157 -3.95 15.13 -5.78
CA SER A 157 -3.63 16.48 -6.24
C SER A 157 -3.20 17.36 -5.07
N GLN A 158 -2.65 18.53 -5.36
CA GLN A 158 -2.30 19.51 -4.32
C GLN A 158 -3.58 20.06 -3.66
N GLY A 159 -3.49 20.45 -2.39
CA GLY A 159 -4.57 21.15 -1.68
C GLY A 159 -5.64 20.26 -1.03
N ASN A 160 -5.63 18.93 -1.20
CA ASN A 160 -6.68 18.07 -0.60
C ASN A 160 -6.44 17.70 0.87
N ARG A 161 -5.30 18.09 1.48
CA ARG A 161 -5.07 17.90 2.92
C ARG A 161 -5.79 18.99 3.68
N LEU A 162 -7.11 18.91 3.71
CA LEU A 162 -7.95 19.90 4.35
C LEU A 162 -7.96 19.63 5.86
N VAL A 163 -7.31 20.53 6.59
CA VAL A 163 -7.32 20.56 8.06
C VAL A 163 -8.63 21.16 8.56
N GLY A 164 -9.75 20.49 8.28
CA GLY A 164 -11.06 20.84 8.85
C GLY A 164 -11.87 21.91 8.09
N PHE A 165 -11.39 22.38 6.94
CA PHE A 165 -12.12 23.32 6.09
C PHE A 165 -12.91 22.58 5.00
N ALA A 166 -14.02 23.17 4.55
CA ALA A 166 -14.70 22.70 3.36
C ALA A 166 -13.80 22.91 2.12
N PRO A 167 -13.83 22.03 1.11
CA PRO A 167 -13.04 22.21 -0.10
C PRO A 167 -13.50 23.45 -0.88
N ASP A 168 -12.55 24.34 -1.22
CA ASP A 168 -12.81 25.55 -2.03
C ASP A 168 -13.03 25.25 -3.53
N ALA A 169 -12.82 24.00 -3.95
CA ALA A 169 -12.93 23.53 -5.33
C ALA A 169 -13.47 22.09 -5.37
N PRO A 170 -13.88 21.55 -6.55
CA PRO A 170 -14.29 20.16 -6.67
C PRO A 170 -13.22 19.22 -6.11
N PHE A 171 -13.64 18.33 -5.20
CA PHE A 171 -12.71 17.44 -4.50
C PHE A 171 -12.07 16.41 -5.45
N TYR A 172 -12.81 15.90 -6.43
CA TYR A 172 -12.27 15.04 -7.47
C TYR A 172 -11.65 15.87 -8.60
N ASN A 173 -10.57 15.35 -9.20
CA ASN A 173 -9.94 16.01 -10.33
C ASN A 173 -10.94 16.05 -11.50
N VAL A 174 -11.07 17.23 -12.12
CA VAL A 174 -11.90 17.49 -13.31
C VAL A 174 -11.04 17.34 -14.55
#